data_AF-A0A1Y1LDJ2-F1
#
_entry.id   AF-A0A1Y1LDJ2-F1
#
_cell.length_a   1.000
_cell.length_b   1.000
_cell.length_c   1.000
_cell.angle_alpha   90.00
_cell.angle_beta   90.00
_cell.angle_gamma   90.00
#
_symmetry.space_group_name_H-M   'P 1'
#
loop_
_entity.id
_entity.type
_entity.pdbx_description
1 polymer ?
#
loop_
_entity_poly.entity_id
_entity_poly.type
_entity_poly.pdbx_seq_one_letter_code
_entity_poly.pdbx_strand_id
1 'polypeptide(L)'
;FGIESTLRNVLINNPSYTDPTFKLSFNIDGLPLFNSSSKHFWPILGLIKNVPHCEPFPIGIFYGTGKPIPLILFLEDFISELNKLSNQGFIYASTTYFVSVYNFIC
;
A
#
# COMPACT_ATOMS: atom_id res chain seq x y z
N PHE A 1 6.92 6.17 1.64
CA PHE A 1 6.49 4.85 2.13
C PHE A 1 6.79 3.84 1.01
N GLY A 2 6.29 2.60 1.07
CA GLY A 2 6.74 1.49 0.22
C GLY A 2 5.93 1.20 -1.05
N ILE A 3 4.99 2.08 -1.46
CA ILE A 3 4.11 1.78 -2.61
C ILE A 3 4.92 1.82 -3.90
N GLU A 4 5.58 2.94 -4.20
CA GLU A 4 6.31 3.12 -5.48
C GLU A 4 7.38 2.04 -5.66
N SER A 5 8.15 1.73 -4.61
CA SER A 5 9.18 0.70 -4.64
C SER A 5 8.61 -0.68 -4.97
N THR A 6 7.44 -1.02 -4.43
CA THR A 6 6.78 -2.30 -4.71
C THR A 6 6.31 -2.35 -6.16
N LEU A 7 5.71 -1.27 -6.68
CA LEU A 7 5.27 -1.21 -8.08
C LEU A 7 6.45 -1.30 -9.05
N ARG A 8 7.60 -0.68 -8.74
CA ARG A 8 8.83 -0.82 -9.51
C ARG A 8 9.32 -2.27 -9.54
N ASN A 9 9.31 -2.96 -8.40
CA ASN A 9 9.69 -4.38 -8.35
C ASN A 9 8.73 -5.24 -9.18
N VAL A 10 7.44 -4.93 -9.18
CA VAL A 10 6.45 -5.61 -10.03
C VAL A 10 6.77 -5.40 -11.51
N LEU A 11 7.12 -4.19 -11.94
CA LEU A 11 7.53 -3.91 -13.33
C LEU A 11 8.83 -4.62 -13.72
N ILE A 12 9.81 -4.69 -12.82
CA ILE A 12 11.07 -5.41 -13.04
C ILE A 12 10.79 -6.90 -13.23
N ASN A 13 9.92 -7.49 -12.40
CA ASN A 13 9.58 -8.90 -12.45
C ASN A 13 8.54 -9.26 -13.53
N ASN A 14 7.85 -8.27 -14.11
CA ASN A 14 6.85 -8.45 -15.15
C ASN A 14 7.11 -7.47 -16.32
N PRO A 15 8.15 -7.69 -17.14
CA PRO A 15 8.52 -6.76 -18.21
C PRO A 15 7.44 -6.59 -19.29
N SER A 16 6.49 -7.52 -19.38
CA SER A 16 5.35 -7.47 -20.30
C SER A 16 4.15 -6.68 -19.78
N TYR A 17 4.21 -6.13 -18.56
CA TYR A 17 3.13 -5.32 -18.00
C TYR A 17 3.07 -3.95 -18.68
N THR A 18 1.96 -3.66 -19.36
CA THR A 18 1.78 -2.44 -20.17
C THR A 18 0.70 -1.51 -19.66
N ASP A 19 -0.08 -1.90 -18.65
CA ASP A 19 -1.15 -1.03 -18.12
C ASP A 19 -0.50 0.18 -17.42
N PRO A 20 -0.77 1.41 -17.85
CA PRO A 20 -0.17 2.60 -17.24
C PRO A 20 -0.74 2.89 -15.85
N THR A 21 -1.76 2.18 -15.38
CA THR A 21 -2.40 2.44 -14.09
C THR A 21 -2.49 1.16 -13.25
N PHE A 22 -1.80 1.14 -12.11
CA PHE A 22 -1.98 0.11 -11.11
C PHE A 22 -3.27 0.35 -10.32
N LYS A 23 -4.13 -0.67 -10.23
CA LYS A 23 -5.37 -0.65 -9.43
C LYS A 23 -5.08 -1.27 -8.08
N LEU A 24 -5.08 -0.49 -7.01
CA LEU A 24 -4.74 -0.97 -5.67
C LEU A 24 -5.97 -1.05 -4.76
N SER A 25 -6.10 -2.20 -4.11
CA SER A 25 -6.92 -2.37 -2.92
C SER A 25 -6.08 -2.13 -1.68
N PHE A 26 -6.66 -1.49 -0.66
CA PHE A 26 -5.98 -1.26 0.61
C PHE A 26 -6.75 -1.86 1.78
N ASN A 27 -6.04 -2.36 2.79
CA ASN A 27 -6.63 -2.79 4.06
C ASN A 27 -5.82 -2.18 5.22
N ILE A 28 -6.53 -1.67 6.23
CA ILE A 28 -5.93 -1.04 7.42
C ILE A 28 -6.73 -1.48 8.65
N ASP A 29 -6.42 -2.65 9.19
CA ASP A 29 -7.17 -3.23 10.30
C ASP A 29 -6.28 -3.59 11.50
N GLY A 30 -6.85 -3.58 12.70
CA GLY A 30 -6.18 -3.89 13.95
C GLY A 30 -6.24 -5.38 14.26
N LEU A 31 -5.10 -6.06 14.25
CA LEU A 31 -4.99 -7.45 14.66
C LEU A 31 -4.39 -7.56 16.07
N PRO A 32 -5.07 -8.21 17.04
CA PRO A 32 -4.45 -8.51 18.32
C PRO A 32 -3.30 -9.51 18.10
N LEU A 33 -2.10 -9.15 18.55
CA LEU A 33 -0.91 -10.00 18.37
C LEU A 33 -0.83 -11.13 19.39
N PHE A 34 -1.33 -10.90 20.60
CA PHE A 34 -1.31 -11.86 21.69
C PHE A 34 -2.61 -11.78 22.48
N ASN A 35 -3.22 -12.93 22.79
CA ASN A 35 -4.44 -13.00 23.61
C ASN A 35 -4.23 -12.47 25.05
N SER A 36 -2.98 -12.38 25.49
CA SER A 36 -2.59 -11.95 26.84
C SER A 36 -2.05 -10.52 26.92
N SER A 37 -2.04 -9.76 25.80
CA SER A 37 -1.53 -8.38 25.78
C SER A 37 -2.49 -7.43 25.08
N SER A 38 -2.56 -6.18 25.55
CA SER A 38 -3.31 -5.11 24.88
C SER A 38 -2.60 -4.53 23.64
N LYS A 39 -1.53 -5.19 23.17
CA LYS A 39 -0.77 -4.75 22.00
C LYS A 39 -1.44 -5.22 20.71
N HIS A 40 -1.62 -4.29 19.80
CA HIS A 40 -2.21 -4.51 18.48
C HIS A 40 -1.18 -4.22 17.39
N PHE A 41 -1.36 -4.92 16.29
CA PHE A 41 -0.69 -4.67 15.02
C PHE A 41 -1.68 -3.98 14.10
N TRP A 42 -1.27 -2.87 13.49
CA TRP A 42 -2.06 -2.16 12.49
C TRP A 42 -1.22 -2.06 11.22
N PRO A 43 -1.31 -3.03 10.29
CA PRO A 43 -0.67 -2.92 9.00
C PRO A 43 -1.55 -2.10 8.06
N ILE A 44 -0.89 -1.32 7.20
CA ILE A 44 -1.45 -0.84 5.95
C ILE A 44 -1.01 -1.85 4.90
N LEU A 45 -1.93 -2.61 4.35
CA LEU A 45 -1.69 -3.59 3.30
C LEU A 45 -2.17 -3.03 1.96
N GLY A 46 -1.41 -3.29 0.90
CA GLY A 46 -1.80 -3.02 -0.49
C GLY A 46 -1.93 -4.32 -1.27
N LEU A 47 -2.82 -4.37 -2.25
CA LEU A 47 -2.95 -5.47 -3.20
C LEU A 47 -3.18 -4.91 -4.61
N ILE A 48 -2.35 -5.34 -5.57
CA ILE A 48 -2.49 -4.94 -6.97
C ILE A 48 -3.52 -5.84 -7.65
N LYS A 49 -4.62 -5.26 -8.13
CA LYS A 49 -5.77 -5.99 -8.67
C LYS A 49 -5.64 -6.36 -10.14
N ASN A 50 -4.88 -5.59 -10.91
CA ASN A 50 -4.66 -5.79 -12.33
C ASN A 50 -3.30 -6.44 -12.66
N VAL A 51 -2.67 -7.07 -11.67
CA VAL A 51 -1.50 -7.94 -11.86
C VAL A 51 -1.88 -9.34 -11.35
N PRO A 52 -1.85 -10.37 -12.21
CA PRO A 52 -2.23 -11.72 -11.79
C PRO A 52 -1.26 -12.26 -10.75
N HIS A 53 -1.78 -13.07 -9.82
CA HIS A 53 -1.00 -13.73 -8.75
C HIS A 53 -0.22 -12.77 -7.84
N CYS A 54 -0.64 -11.51 -7.73
CA CYS A 54 -0.05 -10.57 -6.79
C CYS A 54 -0.57 -10.86 -5.37
N GLU A 55 0.33 -11.00 -4.40
CA GLU A 55 -0.03 -11.15 -2.99
C GLU A 55 -0.14 -9.77 -2.30
N PRO A 56 -0.93 -9.65 -1.23
CA PRO A 56 -0.93 -8.44 -0.41
C PRO A 56 0.47 -8.13 0.12
N PHE A 57 0.87 -6.86 0.08
CA PHE A 57 2.18 -6.40 0.54
C PHE A 57 2.04 -5.34 1.64
N PRO A 58 2.98 -5.29 2.60
CA PRO A 58 2.98 -4.25 3.62
C PRO A 58 3.43 -2.91 3.03
N ILE A 59 2.66 -1.87 3.31
CA ILE A 59 2.98 -0.47 2.98
C ILE A 59 3.52 0.25 4.23
N GLY A 60 2.92 -0.04 5.39
CA GLY A 60 3.31 0.50 6.67
C GLY A 60 2.79 -0.36 7.82
N ILE A 61 3.44 -0.27 8.98
CA ILE A 61 3.11 -1.08 10.14
C ILE A 61 3.18 -0.21 11.39
N PHE A 62 2.12 -0.25 12.20
CA PHE A 62 2.15 0.24 13.58
C PHE A 62 2.07 -0.93 14.56
N TYR A 63 2.85 -0.83 15.64
CA TYR A 63 2.82 -1.73 16.78
C TYR A 63 2.77 -0.93 18.06
N GLY A 64 1.74 -1.17 18.87
CA GLY A 64 1.56 -0.45 20.12
C GLY A 64 0.33 -0.92 20.88
N THR A 65 0.05 -0.28 22.00
CA THR A 65 -1.18 -0.54 22.75
C THR A 65 -2.36 0.14 22.07
N GLY A 66 -3.40 -0.64 21.76
CA GLY A 66 -4.59 -0.12 21.06
C GLY A 66 -4.33 0.36 19.62
N LYS A 67 -5.19 1.27 19.16
CA LYS A 67 -5.12 1.92 17.83
C LYS A 67 -3.99 2.96 17.81
N PRO A 68 -3.31 3.20 16.66
CA PRO A 68 -2.40 4.34 16.52
C PRO A 68 -3.12 5.65 16.84
N ILE A 69 -2.63 6.37 17.85
CA ILE A 69 -3.16 7.65 18.30
C ILE A 69 -2.02 8.66 18.41
N PRO A 70 -2.11 9.80 17.73
CA PRO A 70 -3.17 10.19 16.80
C PRO A 70 -3.04 9.45 15.46
N LEU A 71 -4.16 8.98 14.90
CA LEU A 71 -4.20 8.19 13.65
C LEU A 71 -3.56 8.92 12.45
N ILE A 72 -3.66 10.25 12.43
CA ILE A 72 -3.12 11.06 11.33
C ILE A 72 -1.61 10.87 11.17
N LEU A 73 -0.85 10.82 12.26
CA LEU A 73 0.61 10.65 12.19
C LEU A 73 1.02 9.28 11.64
N PHE A 74 0.13 8.29 11.74
CA PHE A 74 0.35 6.97 11.14
C PHE A 74 0.00 6.93 9.66
N LEU A 75 -1.02 7.69 9.23
CA LEU A 75 -1.53 7.66 7.86
C LEU A 75 -0.94 8.73 6.94
N GLU A 76 -0.34 9.80 7.49
CA GLU A 76 0.08 10.99 6.75
C GLU A 76 1.00 10.65 5.58
N ASP A 77 2.09 9.92 5.83
CA ASP A 77 3.04 9.54 4.80
C ASP A 77 2.43 8.60 3.75
N PHE A 78 1.55 7.69 4.16
CA PHE A 78 0.81 6.81 3.25
C PHE A 78 -0.11 7.61 2.32
N ILE A 79 -0.89 8.53 2.88
CA ILE A 79 -1.81 9.39 2.13
C ILE A 79 -1.02 10.30 1.18
N SER A 80 0.10 10.87 1.64
CA SER A 80 0.97 11.72 0.84
C SER A 80 1.54 10.97 -0.37
N GLU A 81 2.09 9.77 -0.16
CA GLU A 81 2.60 8.95 -1.26
C GLU A 81 1.49 8.51 -2.22
N LEU A 82 0.35 8.05 -1.70
CA LEU A 82 -0.78 7.65 -2.53
C LEU A 82 -1.27 8.81 -3.41
N ASN A 83 -1.45 9.99 -2.83
CA ASN A 83 -1.86 11.19 -3.58
C ASN A 83 -0.84 11.58 -4.63
N LYS A 84 0.46 11.50 -4.33
CA LYS A 84 1.52 11.75 -5.30
C LYS A 84 1.42 10.77 -6.48
N LEU A 85 1.32 9.47 -6.20
CA LEU A 85 1.24 8.43 -7.24
C LEU A 85 -0.06 8.47 -8.04
N SER A 86 -1.17 8.92 -7.45
CA SER A 86 -2.44 9.09 -8.17
C SER A 86 -2.47 10.32 -9.06
N ASN A 87 -1.91 11.45 -8.61
CA ASN A 87 -1.99 12.72 -9.35
C ASN A 87 -0.80 12.97 -10.28
N GLN A 88 0.39 12.53 -9.90
CA GLN A 88 1.64 12.78 -10.62
C GLN A 88 2.24 11.51 -11.22
N GLY A 89 1.92 10.35 -10.65
CA GLY A 89 2.50 9.08 -11.07
C GLY A 89 3.98 8.96 -10.75
N PHE A 90 4.63 7.98 -11.37
CA PHE A 90 6.07 7.77 -11.32
C PHE A 90 6.59 7.29 -12.67
N ILE A 91 7.86 7.59 -12.98
CA ILE A 91 8.47 7.21 -14.26
C ILE A 91 9.23 5.89 -14.12
N TYR A 92 8.97 4.97 -15.06
CA TYR A 92 9.74 3.74 -15.26
C TYR A 92 9.87 3.46 -16.76
N ALA A 93 11.08 3.22 -17.25
CA ALA A 93 11.38 2.94 -18.65
C ALA A 93 10.74 3.93 -19.66
N SER A 94 10.77 5.24 -19.33
CA SER A 94 10.15 6.33 -20.11
C SER A 94 8.61 6.35 -20.17
N THR A 95 7.96 5.42 -19.46
CA THR A 95 6.51 5.42 -19.27
C THR A 95 6.17 5.99 -17.90
N THR A 96 5.12 6.80 -17.82
CA THR A 96 4.58 7.27 -16.55
C THR A 96 3.47 6.33 -16.10
N TYR A 97 3.62 5.78 -14.90
CA TYR A 97 2.65 4.90 -14.27
C TYR A 97 1.93 5.61 -13.14
N PHE A 98 0.64 5.34 -13.00
CA PHE A 98 -0.23 5.94 -11.99
C PHE A 98 -0.79 4.89 -11.05
N VAL A 99 -1.29 5.34 -9.91
CA VAL A 99 -2.06 4.51 -8.97
C VAL A 99 -3.50 4.99 -8.95
N SER A 100 -4.44 4.06 -9.10
CA SER A 100 -5.85 4.29 -8.80
C SER A 100 -6.29 3.42 -7.64
N VAL A 101 -7.11 3.99 -6.77
CA VAL A 101 -7.73 3.27 -5.67
C VAL A 101 -8.88 2.43 -6.21
N TYR A 102 -8.78 1.11 -6.09
CA TYR A 102 -9.85 0.19 -6.46
C TYR A 102 -10.89 0.07 -5.34
N ASN A 103 -10.45 -0.18 -4.11
CA ASN A 103 -11.29 -0.15 -2.91
C ASN A 103 -10.45 -0.07 -1.63
N PHE A 104 -11.12 0.29 -0.54
CA PHE A 104 -10.64 0.06 0.82
C PHE A 104 -11.44 -1.10 1.41
N ILE A 105 -10.74 -2.07 2.00
CA ILE A 105 -11.29 -3.26 2.62
C ILE A 105 -11.12 -3.11 4.12
N CYS A 106 -12.22 -3.28 4.86
CA CYS A 106 -12.29 -3.24 6.32
C CYS A 106 -12.94 -4.52 6.84
#